data_AF-A0A929UXA3-F1
#
_entry.id   AF-A0A929UXA3-F1
#
_cell.length_a   1.000
_cell.length_b   1.000
_cell.length_c   1.000
_cell.angle_alpha   90.00
_cell.angle_beta   90.00
_cell.angle_gamma   90.00
#
_symmetry.space_group_name_H-M   'P 1'
#
loop_
_entity.id
_entity.type
_entity.pdbx_description
1 polymer ?
#
loop_
_entity_poly.entity_id
_entity_poly.type
_entity_poly.pdbx_seq_one_letter_code
_entity_poly.pdbx_strand_id
1 'polypeptide(L)'
;TDVYIIPVSKESMAGADDLARKLRSEGVRAELDITGRKIDKQIKAALKKQIPFAVFVGEDEIASGAYTVRNLVESDEQKVGAERIVTIVKDRRYDGDEDALFEI
;
A
#
# COMPACT_ATOMS: atom_id res chain seq x y z
N THR A 1 -5.61 -3.71 -8.21
CA THR A 1 -4.75 -2.77 -7.46
C THR A 1 -4.40 -3.45 -6.18
N ASP A 2 -3.12 -3.46 -5.83
CA ASP A 2 -2.60 -4.24 -4.70
C ASP A 2 -2.41 -3.35 -3.46
N VAL A 3 -2.07 -2.08 -3.67
CA VAL A 3 -1.78 -1.11 -2.61
C VAL A 3 -2.63 0.14 -2.77
N TYR A 4 -3.21 0.62 -1.67
CA TYR A 4 -3.95 1.88 -1.60
C TYR A 4 -3.21 2.89 -0.72
N ILE A 5 -2.78 4.01 -1.29
CA ILE A 5 -2.02 5.04 -0.59
C ILE A 5 -2.97 6.13 -0.11
N ILE A 6 -2.93 6.38 1.20
CA ILE A 6 -3.79 7.30 1.95
C ILE A 6 -2.90 8.44 2.47
N PRO A 7 -2.88 9.59 1.80
CA PRO A 7 -2.18 10.77 2.31
C PRO A 7 -2.93 11.32 3.52
N VAL A 8 -2.19 11.58 4.60
CA VAL A 8 -2.75 12.08 5.87
C VAL A 8 -3.02 13.58 5.79
N SER A 9 -2.20 14.30 5.04
CA SER A 9 -2.27 15.75 4.80
C SER A 9 -2.01 16.09 3.33
N LYS A 10 -2.36 17.32 2.91
CA LYS A 10 -2.08 17.80 1.55
C LYS A 10 -0.59 17.88 1.26
N GLU A 11 0.23 18.21 2.26
CA GLU A 11 1.69 18.29 2.14
C GLU A 11 2.31 16.92 1.86
N SER A 12 1.72 15.88 2.44
CA SER A 12 2.15 14.49 2.24
C SER A 12 1.76 13.92 0.86
N MET A 13 0.94 14.64 0.07
CA MET A 13 0.52 14.19 -1.27
C MET A 13 1.71 14.02 -2.22
N ALA A 14 2.71 14.90 -2.14
CA ALA A 14 3.89 14.81 -2.97
C ALA A 14 4.70 13.54 -2.65
N GLY A 15 4.90 13.25 -1.36
CA GLY A 15 5.56 12.01 -0.92
C GLY A 15 4.74 10.77 -1.23
N ALA A 16 3.42 10.87 -1.19
CA ALA A 16 2.51 9.79 -1.54
C ALA A 16 2.53 9.47 -3.05
N ASP A 17 2.64 10.47 -3.92
CA ASP A 17 2.83 10.27 -5.36
C ASP A 17 4.20 9.64 -5.66
N ASP A 18 5.26 10.10 -5.01
CA ASP A 18 6.61 9.54 -5.15
C ASP A 18 6.64 8.05 -4.76
N LEU A 19 6.03 7.72 -3.60
CA LEU A 19 5.89 6.33 -3.17
C LEU A 19 5.08 5.51 -4.18
N ALA A 20 3.96 6.04 -4.68
CA ALA A 20 3.14 5.37 -5.68
C ALA A 20 3.94 5.06 -6.96
N ARG A 21 4.79 5.99 -7.41
CA ARG A 21 5.67 5.80 -8.57
C ARG A 21 6.72 4.73 -8.31
N LYS A 22 7.39 4.74 -7.15
CA LYS A 22 8.36 3.72 -6.76
C LYS A 22 7.73 2.32 -6.78
N LEU A 23 6.59 2.16 -6.10
CA LEU A 23 5.84 0.90 -6.09
C LEU A 23 5.49 0.44 -7.51
N ARG A 24 4.98 1.33 -8.37
CA ARG A 24 4.64 1.00 -9.77
C ARG A 24 5.87 0.63 -10.60
N SER A 25 6.99 1.32 -10.41
CA SER A 25 8.25 1.01 -11.09
C SER A 25 8.77 -0.38 -10.70
N GLU A 26 8.46 -0.84 -9.49
CA GLU A 26 8.78 -2.17 -9.01
C GLU A 26 7.77 -3.25 -9.45
N GLY A 27 6.72 -2.89 -10.21
CA GLY A 27 5.69 -3.80 -10.69
C GLY A 27 4.50 -3.97 -9.72
N VAL A 28 4.42 -3.17 -8.66
CA VAL A 28 3.32 -3.18 -7.69
C VAL A 28 2.24 -2.18 -8.09
N ARG A 29 0.98 -2.61 -8.17
CA ARG A 29 -0.14 -1.72 -8.54
C ARG A 29 -0.57 -0.89 -7.33
N ALA A 30 0.05 0.27 -7.15
CA ALA A 30 -0.37 1.25 -6.15
C ALA A 30 -1.42 2.22 -6.71
N GLU A 31 -2.40 2.61 -5.90
CA GLU A 31 -3.39 3.64 -6.18
C GLU A 31 -3.32 4.72 -5.11
N LEU A 32 -3.25 5.99 -5.51
CA LEU A 32 -3.18 7.13 -4.60
C LEU A 32 -4.56 7.77 -4.50
N ASP A 33 -5.08 7.95 -3.28
CA ASP A 33 -6.31 8.71 -3.06
C ASP A 33 -6.00 10.21 -2.92
N ILE A 34 -6.39 10.98 -3.92
CA ILE A 34 -6.23 12.44 -3.97
C ILE A 34 -7.51 13.19 -3.55
N THR A 35 -8.52 12.48 -3.06
CA THR A 35 -9.85 13.06 -2.83
C THR A 35 -9.93 13.94 -1.58
N GLY A 36 -8.92 13.89 -0.71
CA GLY A 36 -8.87 14.67 0.54
C GLY A 36 -10.00 14.32 1.53
N ARG A 37 -10.65 13.16 1.35
CA ARG A 37 -11.70 12.67 2.26
C ARG A 37 -11.07 12.18 3.56
N LYS A 38 -11.86 12.10 4.64
CA LYS A 38 -11.40 11.50 5.90
C LYS A 38 -10.82 10.10 5.68
N ILE A 39 -9.76 9.77 6.41
CA ILE A 39 -9.06 8.48 6.38
C ILE A 39 -10.04 7.29 6.42
N ASP A 40 -11.02 7.32 7.32
CA ASP A 40 -12.04 6.28 7.46
C ASP A 40 -12.82 6.01 6.14
N LYS A 41 -13.12 7.07 5.38
CA LYS A 41 -13.77 6.94 4.06
C LYS A 41 -12.83 6.41 2.99
N GLN A 42 -11.54 6.75 3.08
CA GLN A 42 -10.52 6.24 2.16
C GLN A 42 -10.30 4.74 2.38
N ILE A 43 -10.22 4.30 3.64
CA ILE A 43 -10.15 2.87 4.00
C ILE A 43 -11.38 2.12 3.48
N LYS A 44 -12.58 2.66 3.69
CA LYS A 44 -13.81 2.07 3.14
C LYS A 44 -13.81 2.01 1.62
N ALA A 45 -13.21 2.98 0.94
CA ALA A 45 -13.04 2.95 -0.52
C ALA A 45 -12.08 1.84 -0.95
N ALA A 46 -10.95 1.66 -0.24
CA ALA A 46 -10.00 0.58 -0.49
C ALA A 46 -10.65 -0.80 -0.29
N LEU A 47 -11.39 -0.97 0.82
CA LEU A 47 -12.17 -2.18 1.10
C LEU A 47 -13.21 -2.47 0.01
N LYS A 48 -13.95 -1.44 -0.44
CA LYS A 48 -14.93 -1.57 -1.53
C LYS A 48 -14.27 -1.94 -2.87
N LYS A 49 -13.04 -1.49 -3.09
CA LYS A 49 -12.22 -1.86 -4.25
C LYS A 49 -11.51 -3.21 -4.08
N GLN A 50 -11.73 -3.92 -2.97
CA GLN A 50 -11.07 -5.18 -2.60
C GLN A 50 -9.55 -5.09 -2.64
N ILE A 51 -9.01 -3.94 -2.22
CA ILE A 51 -7.56 -3.75 -2.16
C ILE A 51 -7.06 -4.35 -0.84
N PRO A 52 -6.07 -5.24 -0.88
CA PRO A 52 -5.62 -5.93 0.32
C PRO A 52 -4.79 -5.08 1.27
N PHE A 53 -4.03 -4.11 0.74
CA PHE A 53 -3.12 -3.29 1.55
C PHE A 53 -3.47 -1.80 1.44
N ALA A 54 -3.50 -1.12 2.58
CA ALA A 54 -3.58 0.33 2.66
C ALA A 54 -2.27 0.87 3.26
N VAL A 55 -1.76 1.98 2.74
CA VAL A 55 -0.51 2.61 3.20
C VAL A 55 -0.81 4.04 3.56
N PHE A 56 -0.52 4.43 4.80
CA PHE A 56 -0.69 5.79 5.27
C PHE A 56 0.60 6.57 5.05
N VAL A 57 0.47 7.77 4.50
CA VAL A 57 1.60 8.64 4.18
C VAL A 57 1.38 10.01 4.81
N GLY A 58 1.95 10.20 6.00
CA GLY A 58 2.04 11.48 6.68
C GLY A 58 3.39 12.16 6.49
N GLU A 59 3.55 13.34 7.10
CA GLU A 59 4.83 14.05 7.10
C GLU A 59 5.90 13.30 7.90
N ASP A 60 5.54 12.75 9.07
CA ASP A 60 6.40 11.88 9.88
C ASP A 60 6.88 10.64 9.13
N GLU A 61 6.00 9.99 8.37
CA GLU A 61 6.36 8.79 7.59
C GLU A 61 7.36 9.14 6.49
N ILE A 62 7.17 10.28 5.81
CA ILE A 62 8.09 10.77 4.78
C ILE A 62 9.44 11.14 5.41
N ALA A 63 9.44 11.86 6.53
CA ALA A 63 10.66 12.28 7.22
C ALA A 63 11.46 11.09 7.77
N SER A 64 10.78 10.07 8.30
CA SER A 64 11.40 8.86 8.83
C SER A 64 11.73 7.82 7.75
N GLY A 65 11.20 7.94 6.54
CA GLY A 65 11.31 6.92 5.48
C GLY A 65 10.58 5.61 5.79
N ALA A 66 9.69 5.61 6.78
CA ALA A 66 8.98 4.46 7.28
C ALA A 66 7.49 4.72 7.21
N TYR A 67 6.77 3.89 6.47
CA TYR A 67 5.36 4.05 6.16
C TYR A 67 4.52 3.02 6.89
N THR A 68 3.32 3.41 7.30
CA THR A 68 2.40 2.51 7.98
C THR A 68 1.59 1.74 6.94
N VAL A 69 1.82 0.44 6.84
CA VAL A 69 1.08 -0.48 5.97
C VAL A 69 0.08 -1.25 6.80
N ARG A 70 -1.19 -1.16 6.41
CA ARG A 70 -2.30 -1.88 7.02
C ARG A 70 -2.81 -2.94 6.07
N ASN A 71 -2.78 -4.18 6.54
CA ASN A 71 -3.40 -5.32 5.88
C ASN A 71 -4.90 -5.28 6.17
N LEU A 72 -5.71 -5.05 5.13
CA LEU A 72 -7.16 -5.03 5.23
C LEU A 72 -7.77 -6.43 5.29
N VAL A 73 -6.99 -7.47 5.00
CA VAL A 73 -7.41 -8.88 5.05
C VAL A 73 -7.19 -9.44 6.45
N GLU A 74 -6.00 -9.27 7.00
CA GLU A 74 -5.67 -9.75 8.35
C GLU A 74 -6.01 -8.74 9.45
N SER A 75 -6.44 -7.54 9.06
CA SER A 75 -6.66 -6.41 9.98
C SER A 75 -5.42 -6.03 10.80
N ASP A 76 -4.23 -6.36 10.30
CA ASP A 76 -2.94 -6.04 10.92
C ASP A 76 -2.38 -4.71 10.41
N GLU A 77 -1.59 -4.02 11.22
CA GLU A 77 -0.91 -2.78 10.87
C GLU A 77 0.56 -2.81 11.31
N GLN A 78 1.44 -2.51 10.37
CA GLN A 78 2.89 -2.55 10.57
C GLN A 78 3.58 -1.35 9.92
N LYS A 79 4.57 -0.79 10.63
CA LYS A 79 5.39 0.31 10.12
C LYS A 79 6.64 -0.26 9.44
N VAL A 80 6.78 -0.04 8.14
CA VAL A 80 7.87 -0.58 7.33
C VAL A 80 8.39 0.42 6.30
N GLY A 81 9.65 0.29 5.89
CA GLY A 81 10.22 1.12 4.82
C GLY A 81 9.63 0.80 3.45
N ALA A 82 9.73 1.73 2.49
CA ALA A 82 9.16 1.60 1.14
C ALA A 82 9.54 0.28 0.43
N GLU A 83 10.80 -0.14 0.55
CA GLU A 83 11.31 -1.39 -0.05
C GLU A 83 10.61 -2.63 0.52
N ARG A 84 10.30 -2.60 1.82
CA ARG A 84 9.61 -3.69 2.50
C ARG A 84 8.14 -3.76 2.09
N ILE A 85 7.49 -2.62 1.80
CA ILE A 85 6.12 -2.59 1.23
C ILE A 85 6.08 -3.39 -0.07
N VAL A 86 7.04 -3.14 -0.96
CA VAL A 86 7.14 -3.85 -2.23
C VAL A 86 7.27 -5.34 -2.00
N THR A 87 8.15 -5.73 -1.08
CA THR A 87 8.36 -7.13 -0.74
C THR A 87 7.06 -7.78 -0.25
N ILE A 88 6.36 -7.17 0.72
CA ILE A 88 5.09 -7.69 1.26
C ILE A 88 4.05 -7.89 0.16
N VAL A 89 3.97 -6.94 -0.76
CA VAL A 89 2.96 -6.97 -1.82
C VAL A 89 3.32 -7.99 -2.92
N LYS A 90 4.62 -8.12 -3.23
CA LYS A 90 5.12 -9.12 -4.19
C LYS A 90 5.02 -10.54 -3.62
N ASP A 91 5.33 -10.73 -2.34
CA ASP A 91 5.26 -12.01 -1.63
C ASP A 91 3.84 -12.59 -1.69
N ARG A 92 2.83 -11.76 -1.37
CA ARG A 92 1.42 -12.12 -1.53
C ARG A 92 1.03 -12.51 -2.97
N ARG A 93 1.72 -11.97 -3.98
CA ARG A 93 1.47 -12.31 -5.38
C ARG A 93 2.09 -13.65 -5.77
N TYR A 94 3.12 -14.12 -5.06
CA TYR A 94 3.77 -15.41 -5.30
C TYR A 94 3.08 -16.58 -4.59
N ASP A 95 2.46 -16.34 -3.42
CA ASP A 95 1.69 -17.37 -2.70
C ASP A 95 0.46 -17.87 -3.49
N GLY A 96 0.07 -17.16 -4.56
CA GLY A 96 -1.02 -17.55 -5.47
C GLY A 96 -0.62 -18.38 -6.69
N ASP A 97 0.69 -18.59 -6.94
CA ASP A 97 1.20 -19.32 -8.13
C ASP A 97 2.03 -20.58 -7.77
N GLU A 98 2.25 -20.88 -6.48
CA GLU A 98 3.00 -22.08 -6.05
C GLU A 98 2.14 -23.33 -5.73
N ASP A 99 0.81 -23.28 -5.89
CA ASP A 99 -0.05 -24.48 -5.83
C ASP A 99 -0.30 -25.12 -7.22
N ALA A 100 0.34 -24.60 -8.28
CA ALA A 100 0.24 -25.11 -9.66
C ALA A 100 1.54 -25.74 -10.20
N LEU A 101 2.54 -26.00 -9.35
CA LEU A 101 3.84 -26.56 -9.74
C LEU A 101 4.22 -27.78 -8.89
N PHE A 102 3.31 -28.76 -8.81
CA PHE A 102 3.69 -30.16 -8.57
C PHE A 102 2.81 -31.08 -9.43
N GLU A 103 2.95 -30.97 -10.75
CA GLU A 103 2.78 -32.13 -11.64
C GLU A 103 4.16 -32.51 -12.18
N ILE A 104 4.86 -33.40 -11.47
CA ILE A 104 5.58 -34.58 -12.02
C ILE A 104 5.62 -35.67 -10.96
#